data_AF-A0A8T2L100-F1
#
_entry.id   AF-A0A8T2L100-F1
#
_cell.length_a   1.000
_cell.length_b   1.000
_cell.length_c   1.000
_cell.angle_alpha   90.00
_cell.angle_beta   90.00
_cell.angle_gamma   90.00
#
_symmetry.space_group_name_H-M   'P 1'
#
loop_
_entity.id
_entity.type
_entity.pdbx_description
1 polymer ?
#
loop_
_entity_poly.entity_id
_entity_poly.type
_entity_poly.pdbx_seq_one_letter_code
_entity_poly.pdbx_strand_id
1 'polypeptide(L)'
;MNRGCGTRVIRKLYKLIYVTTFGLWKNCICNYVCVNVCRLMNFGNSCYMNSSLQCLFNAESFCSQLVSQIGDLIYHPAAELLGCFISLYRMRESEDSEWKAFLLMQLMEAAAKTNPDFNMFTQNDAHEFLFHILNQMEQTGERLGSIGGVAYNCPIRANFRFQLKSIITCTG
;
A
#
# COMPACT_ATOMS: atom_id res chain seq x y z
N MET A 1 5.82 15.97 -23.52
CA MET A 1 4.65 16.42 -22.73
C MET A 1 4.26 15.32 -21.75
N ASN A 2 3.62 15.67 -20.63
CA ASN A 2 3.31 14.89 -19.41
C ASN A 2 4.44 14.66 -18.38
N ARG A 3 4.72 15.69 -17.57
CA ARG A 3 5.47 15.61 -16.30
C ARG A 3 4.62 16.17 -15.14
N GLY A 4 3.48 15.56 -14.85
CA GLY A 4 2.54 16.12 -13.84
C GLY A 4 1.87 15.12 -12.89
N CYS A 5 2.05 13.80 -13.07
CA CYS A 5 1.25 12.82 -12.34
C CYS A 5 1.91 12.36 -11.02
N GLY A 6 3.22 12.10 -11.01
CA GLY A 6 3.92 11.51 -9.85
C GLY A 6 3.96 12.37 -8.58
N THR A 7 4.15 13.69 -8.72
CA THR A 7 4.20 14.62 -7.58
C THR A 7 2.84 14.84 -6.92
N ARG A 8 1.72 14.65 -7.64
CA ARG A 8 0.36 14.71 -7.06
C ARG A 8 0.03 13.47 -6.25
N VAL A 9 0.46 12.28 -6.70
CA VAL A 9 0.21 11.02 -6.00
C VAL A 9 0.95 11.01 -4.66
N ILE A 10 2.25 11.32 -4.68
CA ILE A 10 3.07 11.39 -3.46
C ILE A 10 2.53 12.44 -2.48
N ARG A 11 2.18 13.65 -2.95
CA ARG A 11 1.55 14.67 -2.10
C ARG A 11 0.20 14.23 -1.52
N LYS A 12 -0.62 13.47 -2.25
CA LYS A 12 -1.86 12.89 -1.71
C LYS A 12 -1.57 11.82 -0.65
N LEU A 13 -0.60 10.93 -0.91
CA LEU A 13 -0.18 9.89 0.04
C LEU A 13 0.31 10.50 1.37
N TYR A 14 1.23 11.47 1.32
CA TYR A 14 1.70 12.14 2.53
C TYR A 14 0.61 12.95 3.24
N LYS A 15 -0.35 13.54 2.52
CA LYS A 15 -1.44 14.31 3.13
C LYS A 15 -2.46 13.42 3.85
N LEU A 16 -2.73 12.20 3.35
CA LEU A 16 -3.56 11.22 4.05
C LEU A 16 -2.86 10.66 5.29
N ILE A 17 -1.56 10.34 5.20
CA ILE A 17 -0.78 9.83 6.34
C ILE A 17 -0.79 10.85 7.50
N TYR A 18 -0.50 12.13 7.21
CA TYR A 18 -0.43 13.18 8.22
C TYR A 18 -1.79 13.44 8.93
N VAL A 19 -2.91 13.26 8.24
CA VAL A 19 -4.25 13.42 8.82
C VAL A 19 -4.60 12.24 9.75
N THR A 20 -4.06 11.05 9.48
CA THR A 20 -4.37 9.84 10.25
C THR A 20 -3.54 9.64 11.51
N THR A 21 -2.32 10.19 11.58
CA THR A 21 -1.38 9.97 12.70
C THR A 21 -1.54 10.95 13.87
N PHE A 22 -2.15 12.12 13.67
CA PHE A 22 -2.18 13.21 14.69
C PHE A 22 -3.54 13.46 15.37
N GLY A 23 -4.43 12.46 15.46
CA GLY A 23 -5.53 12.49 16.43
C GLY A 23 -6.78 13.31 16.06
N LEU A 24 -7.11 13.48 14.78
CA LEU A 24 -8.39 14.06 14.33
C LEU A 24 -9.32 13.02 13.70
N TRP A 25 -9.55 11.90 14.38
CA TRP A 25 -10.56 10.92 13.94
C TRP A 25 -12.00 11.45 14.09
N LYS A 26 -12.22 12.55 14.82
CA LYS A 26 -13.55 13.13 15.03
C LYS A 26 -14.02 14.15 13.98
N ASN A 27 -13.13 14.72 13.15
CA ASN A 27 -13.50 15.87 12.30
C ASN A 27 -12.96 15.88 10.85
N CYS A 28 -12.28 14.83 10.36
CA CYS A 28 -11.94 14.72 8.93
C CYS A 28 -13.02 14.01 8.09
N ILE A 29 -14.28 14.22 8.44
CA ILE A 29 -15.40 14.13 7.50
C ILE A 29 -15.78 15.59 7.19
N CYS A 30 -14.95 16.31 6.44
CA CYS A 30 -15.36 17.63 5.94
C CYS A 30 -14.70 17.95 4.60
N ASN A 31 -15.54 17.93 3.56
CA ASN A 31 -15.41 18.60 2.26
C ASN A 31 -14.48 18.09 1.14
N TYR A 32 -13.98 16.86 1.21
CA TYR A 32 -13.77 16.08 -0.03
C TYR A 32 -14.38 14.70 0.19
N VAL A 33 -15.40 14.37 -0.59
CA VAL A 33 -16.05 13.06 -0.53
C VAL A 33 -15.01 12.00 -0.92
N CYS A 34 -14.36 11.38 0.05
CA CYS A 34 -13.63 10.13 -0.16
C CYS A 34 -14.68 9.03 -0.32
N VAL A 35 -15.31 8.98 -1.50
CA VAL A 35 -16.08 7.81 -1.94
C VAL A 35 -15.06 6.66 -1.97
N ASN A 36 -15.31 5.56 -1.24
CA ASN A 36 -14.48 4.34 -1.11
C ASN A 36 -13.45 4.29 0.03
N VAL A 37 -13.82 4.67 1.26
CA VAL A 37 -12.99 4.35 2.44
C VAL A 37 -13.16 2.87 2.82
N CYS A 38 -12.15 2.05 2.53
CA CYS A 38 -12.04 0.72 3.11
C CYS A 38 -11.88 0.86 4.64
N ARG A 39 -12.93 0.54 5.40
CA ARG A 39 -12.85 0.47 6.86
C ARG A 39 -12.03 -0.75 7.27
N LEU A 40 -10.83 -0.51 7.77
CA LEU A 40 -9.92 -1.53 8.28
C LEU A 40 -9.97 -1.56 9.80
N MET A 41 -10.03 -2.76 10.38
CA MET A 41 -10.02 -2.95 11.83
C MET A 41 -8.68 -2.48 12.41
N ASN A 42 -8.70 -1.79 13.55
CA ASN A 42 -7.49 -1.45 14.29
C ASN A 42 -7.26 -2.50 15.40
N PHE A 43 -6.13 -3.20 15.35
CA PHE A 43 -5.74 -4.22 16.32
C PHE A 43 -4.94 -3.64 17.51
N GLY A 44 -5.19 -2.38 17.86
CA GLY A 44 -4.49 -1.64 18.91
C GLY A 44 -3.40 -0.74 18.34
N ASN A 45 -2.31 -1.34 17.84
CA ASN A 45 -1.14 -0.60 17.34
C ASN A 45 -1.01 -0.61 15.81
N SER A 46 -2.04 -1.04 15.08
CA SER A 46 -1.98 -1.22 13.63
C SER A 46 -2.42 -0.02 12.80
N CYS A 47 -2.62 1.16 13.41
CA CYS A 47 -3.13 2.34 12.72
C CYS A 47 -2.20 2.85 11.60
N TYR A 48 -0.89 2.75 11.77
CA TYR A 48 0.12 3.12 10.77
C TYR A 48 0.04 2.22 9.53
N MET A 49 -0.29 0.94 9.71
CA MET A 49 -0.52 0.01 8.61
C MET A 49 -1.82 0.33 7.90
N ASN A 50 -2.89 0.56 8.67
CA ASN A 50 -4.21 0.86 8.11
C ASN A 50 -4.18 2.13 7.26
N SER A 51 -3.55 3.20 7.74
CA SER A 51 -3.42 4.45 6.98
C SER A 51 -2.59 4.27 5.71
N SER A 52 -1.48 3.52 5.79
CA SER A 52 -0.63 3.21 4.63
C SER A 52 -1.38 2.39 3.56
N LEU A 53 -2.15 1.38 3.98
CA LEU A 53 -2.98 0.58 3.08
C LEU A 53 -4.10 1.40 2.45
N GLN A 54 -4.80 2.22 3.24
CA GLN A 54 -5.81 3.14 2.70
C GLN A 54 -5.22 4.12 1.69
N CYS A 55 -4.00 4.60 1.92
CA CYS A 55 -3.27 5.43 0.96
C CYS A 55 -3.01 4.68 -0.35
N LEU A 56 -2.55 3.43 -0.27
CA LEU A 56 -2.29 2.58 -1.44
C LEU A 56 -3.58 2.22 -2.20
N PHE A 57 -4.68 1.90 -1.52
CA PHE A 57 -5.97 1.60 -2.16
C PHE A 57 -6.53 2.77 -2.98
N ASN A 58 -6.17 4.01 -2.62
CA ASN A 58 -6.56 5.20 -3.37
C ASN A 58 -5.67 5.46 -4.61
N ALA A 59 -4.59 4.70 -4.80
CA ALA A 59 -3.75 4.76 -6.00
C ALA A 59 -4.32 3.85 -7.10
N GLU A 60 -5.46 4.23 -7.69
CA GLU A 60 -6.23 3.38 -8.61
C GLU A 60 -5.42 2.81 -9.79
N SER A 61 -4.50 3.60 -10.36
CA SER A 61 -3.59 3.13 -11.42
C SER A 61 -2.71 1.97 -10.95
N PHE A 62 -2.17 2.08 -9.73
CA PHE A 62 -1.36 1.04 -9.11
C PHE A 62 -2.21 -0.20 -8.82
N CYS A 63 -3.37 -0.05 -8.18
CA CYS A 63 -4.24 -1.18 -7.84
C CYS A 63 -4.75 -1.91 -9.09
N SER A 64 -5.17 -1.17 -10.12
CA SER A 64 -5.66 -1.75 -11.38
C SER A 64 -4.56 -2.54 -12.11
N GLN A 65 -3.34 -1.99 -12.18
CA GLN A 65 -2.20 -2.71 -12.77
C GLN A 65 -1.84 -3.95 -11.95
N LEU A 66 -1.87 -3.86 -10.62
CA LEU A 66 -1.59 -4.99 -9.76
C LEU A 66 -2.61 -6.12 -9.97
N VAL A 67 -3.90 -5.80 -9.98
CA VAL A 67 -4.96 -6.78 -10.28
C VAL A 67 -4.78 -7.39 -11.68
N SER A 68 -4.41 -6.59 -12.69
CA SER A 68 -4.18 -7.08 -14.05
C SER A 68 -2.96 -7.99 -14.17
N GLN A 69 -1.88 -7.74 -13.43
CA GLN A 69 -0.62 -8.48 -13.57
C GLN A 69 -0.61 -9.81 -12.81
N ILE A 70 -1.29 -9.88 -11.66
CA ILE A 70 -1.19 -11.03 -10.74
C ILE A 70 -2.55 -11.53 -10.23
N GLY A 71 -3.66 -11.01 -10.77
CA GLY A 71 -5.02 -11.35 -10.33
C GLY A 71 -5.35 -12.84 -10.39
N ASP A 72 -4.77 -13.57 -11.35
CA ASP A 72 -4.95 -15.02 -11.52
C ASP A 72 -4.03 -15.85 -10.60
N LEU A 73 -3.03 -15.21 -10.00
CA LEU A 73 -2.04 -15.85 -9.13
C LEU A 73 -2.27 -15.58 -7.64
N ILE A 74 -3.35 -14.88 -7.27
CA ILE A 74 -3.59 -14.45 -5.88
C ILE A 74 -3.69 -15.60 -4.88
N TYR A 75 -4.06 -16.80 -5.34
CA TYR A 75 -4.16 -18.01 -4.52
C TYR A 75 -2.86 -18.85 -4.52
N HIS A 76 -1.85 -18.45 -5.30
CA HIS A 76 -0.57 -19.12 -5.29
C HIS A 76 0.13 -18.89 -3.93
N PRO A 77 0.78 -19.90 -3.32
CA PRO A 77 1.42 -19.74 -2.01
C PRO A 77 2.46 -18.61 -1.96
N ALA A 78 3.18 -18.41 -3.06
CA ALA A 78 4.15 -17.30 -3.18
C ALA A 78 3.51 -15.91 -3.29
N ALA A 79 2.18 -15.81 -3.44
CA ALA A 79 1.46 -14.55 -3.59
C ALA A 79 0.88 -14.02 -2.27
N GLU A 80 1.04 -14.72 -1.14
CA GLU A 80 0.39 -14.43 0.16
C GLU A 80 0.18 -12.93 0.46
N LEU A 81 1.25 -12.12 0.45
CA LEU A 81 1.17 -10.67 0.70
C LEU A 81 0.29 -9.94 -0.32
N LEU A 82 0.56 -10.16 -1.61
CA LEU A 82 -0.13 -9.49 -2.71
C LEU A 82 -1.56 -9.98 -2.88
N GLY A 83 -1.81 -11.26 -2.62
CA GLY A 83 -3.14 -11.88 -2.62
C GLY A 83 -4.02 -11.28 -1.53
N CYS A 84 -3.49 -11.10 -0.31
CA CYS A 84 -4.23 -10.42 0.76
C CYS A 84 -4.50 -8.95 0.40
N PHE A 85 -3.50 -8.23 -0.14
CA PHE A 85 -3.67 -6.84 -0.54
C PHE A 85 -4.75 -6.67 -1.63
N ILE A 86 -4.71 -7.48 -2.68
CA ILE A 86 -5.70 -7.46 -3.76
C ILE A 86 -7.08 -7.82 -3.24
N SER A 87 -7.18 -8.82 -2.36
CA SER A 87 -8.45 -9.25 -1.78
C SER A 87 -9.06 -8.12 -0.93
N LEU A 88 -8.27 -7.45 -0.09
CA LEU A 88 -8.70 -6.28 0.67
C LEU A 88 -9.14 -5.12 -0.24
N TYR A 89 -8.40 -4.86 -1.33
CA TYR A 89 -8.76 -3.84 -2.31
C TYR A 89 -10.10 -4.15 -3.01
N ARG A 90 -10.32 -5.40 -3.40
CA ARG A 90 -11.60 -5.86 -4.00
C ARG A 90 -12.75 -5.76 -3.01
N MET A 91 -12.48 -6.01 -1.73
CA MET A 91 -13.46 -5.91 -0.66
C MET A 91 -13.68 -4.50 -0.12
N ARG A 92 -13.00 -3.46 -0.63
CA ARG A 92 -13.01 -2.13 -0.01
C ARG A 92 -14.42 -1.58 0.26
N GLU A 93 -15.37 -1.85 -0.62
CA GLU A 93 -16.78 -1.45 -0.52
C GLU A 93 -17.69 -2.45 0.21
N SER A 94 -17.20 -3.65 0.53
CA SER A 94 -17.97 -4.68 1.27
C SER A 94 -18.24 -4.27 2.72
N GLU A 95 -19.36 -4.71 3.29
CA GLU A 95 -19.67 -4.56 4.72
C GLU A 95 -19.13 -5.71 5.58
N ASP A 96 -18.55 -6.75 4.96
CA ASP A 96 -17.98 -7.91 5.64
C ASP A 96 -16.70 -7.55 6.41
N SER A 97 -16.89 -7.11 7.65
CA SER A 97 -15.83 -6.64 8.53
C SER A 97 -14.98 -7.77 9.08
N GLU A 98 -15.56 -8.96 9.27
CA GLU A 98 -14.87 -10.15 9.77
C GLU A 98 -13.87 -10.66 8.73
N TRP A 99 -14.30 -10.81 7.48
CA TRP A 99 -13.40 -11.27 6.42
C TRP A 99 -12.33 -10.23 6.08
N LYS A 100 -12.64 -8.94 6.15
CA LYS A 100 -11.64 -7.87 6.07
C LYS A 100 -10.61 -7.94 7.20
N ALA A 101 -11.05 -8.18 8.43
CA ALA A 101 -10.15 -8.32 9.58
C ALA A 101 -9.22 -9.52 9.41
N PHE A 102 -9.75 -10.65 8.94
CA PHE A 102 -8.97 -11.84 8.64
C PHE A 102 -7.90 -11.58 7.58
N LEU A 103 -8.28 -11.03 6.41
CA LEU A 103 -7.33 -10.70 5.34
C LEU A 103 -6.28 -9.68 5.77
N LEU A 104 -6.68 -8.73 6.64
CA LEU A 104 -5.76 -7.74 7.19
C LEU A 104 -4.72 -8.40 8.10
N MET A 105 -5.13 -9.30 9.01
CA MET A 105 -4.19 -10.06 9.85
C MET A 105 -3.20 -10.85 8.99
N GLN A 106 -3.69 -11.57 7.98
CA GLN A 106 -2.82 -12.34 7.07
C GLN A 106 -1.82 -11.44 6.34
N LEU A 107 -2.24 -10.25 5.90
CA LEU A 107 -1.33 -9.27 5.28
C LEU A 107 -0.26 -8.79 6.27
N MET A 108 -0.66 -8.49 7.51
CA MET A 108 0.26 -8.04 8.56
C MET A 108 1.29 -9.11 8.91
N GLU A 109 0.86 -10.36 9.04
CA GLU A 109 1.75 -11.50 9.27
C GLU A 109 2.71 -11.69 8.10
N ALA A 110 2.23 -11.60 6.86
CA ALA A 110 3.08 -11.66 5.68
C ALA A 110 4.09 -10.51 5.64
N ALA A 111 3.71 -9.30 6.06
CA ALA A 111 4.62 -8.16 6.16
C ALA A 111 5.73 -8.38 7.20
N ALA A 112 5.36 -8.93 8.36
CA ALA A 112 6.26 -9.21 9.47
C ALA A 112 7.31 -10.28 9.16
N LYS A 113 7.08 -11.16 8.17
CA LYS A 113 8.06 -12.19 7.75
C LYS A 113 9.40 -11.62 7.29
N THR A 114 9.40 -10.39 6.76
CA THR A 114 10.63 -9.73 6.27
C THR A 114 11.14 -8.64 7.19
N ASN A 115 10.29 -8.13 8.08
CA ASN A 115 10.70 -7.25 9.18
C ASN A 115 9.72 -7.43 10.37
N PRO A 116 10.14 -8.16 11.43
CA PRO A 116 9.29 -8.46 12.59
C PRO A 116 8.83 -7.23 13.39
N ASP A 117 9.50 -6.08 13.24
CA ASP A 117 9.12 -4.85 13.93
C ASP A 117 7.77 -4.33 13.42
N PHE A 118 7.43 -4.62 12.16
CA PHE A 118 6.12 -4.32 11.58
C PHE A 118 5.08 -5.37 11.96
N ASN A 119 4.74 -5.41 13.24
CA ASN A 119 3.67 -6.25 13.80
C ASN A 119 2.51 -5.40 14.34
N MET A 120 1.43 -6.06 14.77
CA MET A 120 0.24 -5.39 15.31
C MET A 120 0.32 -5.02 16.81
N PHE A 121 1.41 -5.42 17.48
CA PHE A 121 1.63 -5.22 18.91
C PHE A 121 2.48 -3.97 19.21
N THR A 122 3.22 -3.43 18.25
CA THR A 122 4.05 -2.23 18.39
C THR A 122 3.67 -1.14 17.38
N GLN A 123 3.71 0.12 17.81
CA GLN A 123 3.54 1.26 16.91
C GLN A 123 4.83 1.52 16.14
N ASN A 124 4.72 1.86 14.85
CA ASN A 124 5.85 2.22 14.00
C ASN A 124 5.52 3.44 13.15
N ASP A 125 6.54 3.97 12.49
CA ASP A 125 6.40 5.04 11.51
C ASP A 125 5.69 4.54 10.24
N ALA A 126 4.64 5.26 9.82
CA ALA A 126 3.83 4.89 8.66
C ALA A 126 4.60 5.00 7.34
N HIS A 127 5.55 5.93 7.24
CA HIS A 127 6.38 6.07 6.04
C HIS A 127 7.39 4.93 5.93
N GLU A 128 8.01 4.52 7.04
CA GLU A 128 8.88 3.33 7.06
C GLU A 128 8.11 2.07 6.67
N PHE A 129 6.92 1.87 7.22
CA PHE A 129 6.06 0.75 6.84
C PHE A 129 5.65 0.81 5.36
N LEU A 130 5.28 2.00 4.85
CA LEU A 130 4.92 2.17 3.44
C LEU A 130 6.08 1.82 2.50
N PHE A 131 7.30 2.24 2.85
CA PHE A 131 8.48 1.89 2.08
C PHE A 131 8.74 0.38 2.12
N HIS A 132 8.65 -0.22 3.31
CA HIS A 132 8.80 -1.67 3.50
C HIS A 132 7.81 -2.48 2.68
N ILE A 133 6.52 -2.17 2.80
CA ILE A 133 5.46 -2.93 2.12
C ILE A 133 5.59 -2.81 0.59
N LEU A 134 5.94 -1.64 0.06
CA LEU A 134 6.16 -1.45 -1.37
C LEU A 134 7.33 -2.29 -1.89
N ASN A 135 8.45 -2.32 -1.17
CA ASN A 135 9.61 -3.14 -1.54
C ASN A 135 9.27 -4.64 -1.49
N GLN A 136 8.53 -5.08 -0.49
CA GLN A 136 8.14 -6.49 -0.36
C GLN A 136 7.14 -6.90 -1.45
N MET A 137 6.20 -6.02 -1.80
CA MET A 137 5.29 -6.20 -2.93
C MET A 137 6.02 -6.31 -4.26
N GLU A 138 7.02 -5.45 -4.51
CA GLU A 138 7.86 -5.51 -5.70
C GLU A 138 8.56 -6.87 -5.82
N GLN A 139 9.25 -7.31 -4.76
CA GLN A 139 9.92 -8.61 -4.74
C GLN A 139 8.95 -9.78 -4.93
N THR A 140 7.78 -9.71 -4.30
CA THR A 140 6.75 -10.76 -4.42
C THR A 140 6.25 -10.86 -5.85
N GLY A 141 5.98 -9.73 -6.50
CA GLY A 141 5.53 -9.70 -7.88
C GLY A 141 6.59 -10.18 -8.88
N GLU A 142 7.87 -9.84 -8.68
CA GLU A 142 8.97 -10.34 -9.51
C GLU A 142 9.12 -11.86 -9.42
N ARG A 143 8.97 -12.43 -8.21
CA ARG A 143 8.96 -13.88 -8.00
C ARG A 143 7.78 -14.53 -8.73
N LEU A 144 6.58 -13.96 -8.62
CA LEU A 144 5.39 -14.48 -9.30
C LEU A 144 5.50 -14.39 -10.83
N GLY A 145 6.06 -13.30 -11.35
CA GLY A 145 6.32 -13.16 -12.79
C GLY A 145 7.25 -14.26 -13.32
N SER A 146 8.28 -14.60 -12.54
CA SER A 146 9.22 -15.67 -12.87
C SER A 146 8.54 -17.05 -12.86
N ILE A 147 7.61 -17.30 -11.93
CA ILE A 147 6.85 -18.56 -11.82
C ILE A 147 5.82 -18.70 -12.96
N GLY A 148 5.10 -17.62 -13.26
CA GLY A 148 4.03 -17.63 -14.27
C GLY A 148 4.52 -17.64 -15.71
N GLY A 149 5.82 -17.41 -15.96
CA GLY A 149 6.37 -17.29 -17.31
C GLY A 149 5.82 -16.10 -18.10
N VAL A 150 5.22 -15.11 -17.42
CA VAL A 150 4.63 -13.92 -18.02
C VAL A 150 5.60 -12.76 -17.89
N ALA A 151 5.64 -11.88 -18.90
CA ALA A 151 6.35 -10.61 -18.82
C ALA A 151 5.71 -9.72 -17.73
N TYR A 152 6.23 -9.81 -16.51
CA TYR A 152 5.76 -9.04 -15.36
C TYR A 152 6.25 -7.58 -15.47
N ASN A 153 5.30 -6.67 -15.65
CA ASN A 153 5.57 -5.24 -15.57
C ASN A 153 5.26 -4.76 -14.15
N CYS A 154 6.31 -4.52 -13.36
CA CYS A 154 6.19 -4.20 -11.94
C CYS A 154 5.35 -2.94 -11.69
N PRO A 155 4.14 -3.06 -11.09
CA PRO A 155 3.26 -1.92 -10.82
C PRO A 155 3.90 -0.90 -9.86
N ILE A 156 4.77 -1.35 -8.94
CA ILE A 156 5.46 -0.48 -8.00
C ILE A 156 6.39 0.46 -8.78
N ARG A 157 7.22 -0.09 -9.67
CA ARG A 157 8.13 0.71 -10.51
C ARG A 157 7.37 1.63 -11.45
N ALA A 158 6.25 1.17 -12.02
CA ALA A 158 5.45 1.95 -12.94
C ALA A 158 4.76 3.17 -12.29
N ASN A 159 4.41 3.10 -11.00
CA ASN A 159 3.61 4.14 -10.35
C ASN A 159 4.38 4.99 -9.34
N PHE A 160 5.41 4.44 -8.68
CA PHE A 160 6.06 5.10 -7.54
C PHE A 160 7.54 5.41 -7.76
N ARG A 161 8.19 4.86 -8.78
CA ARG A 161 9.61 5.11 -9.03
C ARG A 161 9.82 6.48 -9.67
N PHE A 162 10.75 7.25 -9.12
CA PHE A 162 11.24 8.49 -9.71
C PHE A 162 12.76 8.58 -9.51
N GLN A 163 13.41 9.45 -10.28
CA GLN A 163 14.85 9.71 -10.17
C GLN A 163 15.06 11.18 -9.80
N LEU A 164 15.80 11.41 -8.72
CA LEU A 164 16.23 12.75 -8.32
C LEU A 164 17.58 13.06 -8.96
N LYS A 165 17.72 14.27 -9.51
CA LYS A 165 19.02 14.80 -9.94
C LYS A 165 19.56 15.68 -8.81
N SER A 166 20.57 15.19 -8.09
CA SER A 166 21.27 15.97 -7.06
C SER A 166 22.44 16.72 -7.71
N ILE A 167 22.46 18.04 -7.59
CA ILE A 167 23.56 18.89 -8.07
C ILE A 167 24.04 19.70 -6.88
N ILE A 168 25.30 19.52 -6.50
CA ILE A 168 25.96 20.33 -5.48
C ILE A 168 26.95 21.23 -6.22
N THR A 169 26.81 22.54 -6.06
CA THR A 169 27.73 23.53 -6.66
C THR A 169 28.39 24.31 -5.53
N CYS A 170 29.71 24.28 -5.47
CA CYS A 170 30.47 25.10 -4.53
C CYS A 170 30.89 26.40 -5.21
N THR A 171 30.71 27.53 -4.54
CA THR A 171 31.29 28.82 -4.93
C THR A 171 32.55 29.04 -4.08
N GLY A 172 33.69 29.19 -4.75
CA GLY A 172 34.96 29.54 -4.11
C GLY A 172 35.02 30.99 -3.65
#